data_AF-A0AAD5FVJ9-F1
#
_entry.id   AF-A0AAD5FVJ9-F1
#
_cell.length_a   1.000
_cell.length_b   1.000
_cell.length_c   1.000
_cell.angle_alpha   90.00
_cell.angle_beta   90.00
_cell.angle_gamma   90.00
#
_symmetry.space_group_name_H-M   'P 1'
#
loop_
_entity.id
_entity.type
_entity.pdbx_description
1 polymer ?
#
loop_
_entity_poly.entity_id
_entity_poly.type
_entity_poly.pdbx_seq_one_letter_code
_entity_poly.pdbx_strand_id
1 'polypeptide(L)'
;QVYVLKRPHVDQFLQRMGEMFECVLFTASLAKYADPVTDLLDQCGVFRARLFRESCVFHHGCYVKDLSLLGRQLNKTLILDNSPASYIFHPENAVPVLSWFDDVDDTELLNLLPVFEELSVADDVYAKLQQLREP
;
A
#
# COMPACT_ATOMS: atom_id res chain seq x y z
N GLN A 1 17.48 9.37 17.96
CA GLN A 1 17.86 8.34 16.97
C GLN A 1 16.62 7.47 16.76
N VAL A 2 16.16 7.30 15.52
CA VAL A 2 15.01 6.45 15.20
C VAL A 2 15.56 5.10 14.75
N TYR A 3 15.03 4.02 15.30
CA TYR A 3 15.32 2.67 14.84
C TYR A 3 14.17 2.22 13.94
N VAL A 4 14.50 1.73 12.75
CA VAL A 4 13.53 1.25 11.76
C VAL A 4 13.87 -0.19 11.46
N LEU A 5 12.88 -1.08 11.59
CA LEU A 5 12.98 -2.46 11.15
C LEU A 5 12.30 -2.59 9.79
N LYS A 6 12.90 -3.37 8.90
CA LYS A 6 12.31 -3.73 7.61
C LYS A 6 11.52 -5.02 7.79
N ARG A 7 10.26 -5.02 7.37
CA ARG A 7 9.48 -6.25 7.28
C ARG A 7 10.20 -7.23 6.35
N PRO A 8 10.30 -8.53 6.69
CA PRO A 8 10.91 -9.51 5.81
C PRO A 8 10.34 -9.43 4.39
N HIS A 9 11.20 -9.69 3.40
CA HIS A 9 10.86 -9.69 1.97
C HIS A 9 10.42 -8.35 1.35
N VAL A 10 10.47 -7.24 2.08
CA VAL A 10 10.02 -5.93 1.56
C VAL A 10 10.76 -5.48 0.31
N ASP A 11 12.05 -5.77 0.18
CA ASP A 11 12.84 -5.37 -1.00
C ASP A 11 12.38 -6.11 -2.26
N GLN A 12 12.22 -7.44 -2.15
CA GLN A 12 11.70 -8.27 -3.22
C GLN A 12 10.27 -7.86 -3.58
N PHE A 13 9.44 -7.59 -2.57
CA PHE A 13 8.07 -7.14 -2.76
C PHE A 13 8.02 -5.83 -3.55
N LEU A 14 8.75 -4.80 -3.11
CA LEU A 14 8.77 -3.50 -3.77
C LEU A 14 9.31 -3.59 -5.20
N GLN A 15 10.40 -4.34 -5.43
CA GLN A 15 10.93 -4.54 -6.77
C GLN A 15 9.87 -5.13 -7.71
N ARG A 16 9.19 -6.20 -7.27
CA ARG A 16 8.17 -6.86 -8.07
C ARG A 16 6.95 -5.96 -8.31
N MET A 17 6.51 -5.22 -7.29
CA MET A 17 5.42 -4.25 -7.41
C MET A 17 5.75 -3.13 -8.41
N GLY A 18 7.00 -2.64 -8.42
CA GLY A 18 7.45 -1.59 -9.34
C GLY A 18 7.49 -2.00 -10.81
N GLU A 19 7.54 -3.31 -11.11
CA GLU A 19 7.45 -3.84 -12.47
C GLU A 19 6.01 -3.87 -13.00
N MET A 20 5.02 -3.97 -12.09
CA MET A 20 3.63 -4.24 -12.43
C MET A 20 2.72 -3.01 -12.26
N PHE A 21 3.06 -2.10 -11.35
CA PHE A 21 2.19 -1.01 -10.93
C PHE A 21 2.89 0.36 -10.92
N GLU A 22 2.08 1.40 -11.11
CA GLU A 22 2.44 2.75 -10.66
C GLU A 22 2.38 2.80 -9.12
N CYS A 23 3.51 2.56 -8.45
CA CYS A 23 3.55 2.54 -6.99
C CYS A 23 3.56 3.95 -6.40
N VAL A 24 2.67 4.21 -5.43
CA VAL A 24 2.61 5.45 -4.66
C VAL A 24 2.74 5.13 -3.18
N LEU A 25 3.72 5.75 -2.51
CA LEU A 25 3.79 5.70 -1.05
C LEU A 25 2.74 6.66 -0.51
N PHE A 26 1.79 6.17 0.29
CA PHE A 26 0.81 7.03 0.97
C PHE A 26 0.82 6.71 2.46
N THR A 27 1.25 7.66 3.30
CA THR A 27 1.33 7.49 4.76
C THR A 27 0.61 8.61 5.51
N ALA A 28 -0.03 8.29 6.64
CA ALA A 28 -0.60 9.28 7.57
C ALA A 28 0.47 9.95 8.47
N SER A 29 1.75 9.62 8.26
CA SER A 29 2.89 10.24 8.94
C SER A 29 3.31 11.54 8.25
N LEU A 30 4.05 12.37 8.98
CA LEU A 30 4.61 13.62 8.44
C LEU A 30 5.83 13.32 7.55
N ALA A 31 5.98 14.08 6.46
CA ALA A 31 7.10 13.96 5.52
C ALA A 31 8.48 13.93 6.21
N LYS A 32 8.69 14.82 7.19
CA LYS A 32 9.94 14.92 7.96
C LYS A 32 10.43 13.62 8.61
N TYR A 33 9.52 12.68 8.87
CA TYR A 33 9.83 11.36 9.40
C TYR A 33 9.86 10.31 8.29
N ALA A 34 8.87 10.34 7.38
CA ALA A 34 8.69 9.32 6.38
C ALA A 34 9.73 9.38 5.26
N ASP A 35 10.14 10.57 4.81
CA ASP A 35 11.09 10.73 3.69
C ASP A 35 12.42 10.00 3.93
N PRO A 36 13.13 10.21 5.06
CA PRO A 36 14.38 9.49 5.32
C PRO A 36 14.20 7.98 5.38
N VAL A 37 13.05 7.50 5.86
CA VAL A 37 12.74 6.06 5.92
C VAL A 37 12.53 5.51 4.52
N THR A 38 11.78 6.23 3.69
CA THR A 38 11.54 5.85 2.30
C THR A 38 12.83 5.86 1.48
N ASP A 39 13.71 6.84 1.68
CA ASP A 39 15.01 6.90 0.98
C ASP A 39 15.91 5.71 1.32
N LEU A 40 15.81 5.17 2.53
CA LEU A 40 16.53 3.96 2.94
C LEU A 40 15.86 2.68 2.42
N LEU A 41 14.53 2.70 2.28
CA LEU A 41 13.74 1.55 1.83
C LEU A 41 13.75 1.37 0.31
N ASP A 42 13.47 2.43 -0.44
CA ASP A 42 13.27 2.40 -1.88
C ASP A 42 14.56 2.71 -2.64
N GLN A 43 15.48 1.74 -2.66
CA GLN A 43 16.75 1.87 -3.38
C GLN A 43 16.62 1.76 -4.90
N CYS A 44 15.47 1.30 -5.39
CA CYS A 44 15.23 1.03 -6.82
C CYS A 44 14.36 2.10 -7.50
N GLY A 45 13.89 3.11 -6.76
CA GLY A 45 13.03 4.18 -7.29
C GLY A 45 11.65 3.67 -7.71
N VAL A 46 11.10 2.71 -6.95
CA VAL A 46 9.80 2.09 -7.16
C VAL A 46 8.67 3.12 -7.00
N PHE A 47 8.73 3.98 -5.99
CA PHE A 47 7.66 4.93 -5.72
C PHE A 47 7.71 6.14 -6.68
N ARG A 48 6.65 6.31 -7.48
CA ARG A 48 6.48 7.43 -8.42
C ARG A 48 6.06 8.73 -7.74
N ALA A 49 5.37 8.61 -6.60
CA ALA A 49 4.96 9.73 -5.77
C ALA A 49 4.95 9.33 -4.30
N ARG A 50 5.10 10.33 -3.43
CA ARG A 50 5.00 10.20 -1.98
C ARG A 50 3.93 11.16 -1.48
N LEU A 51 2.94 10.62 -0.77
CA LEU A 51 1.82 11.32 -0.17
C LEU A 51 1.89 11.13 1.34
N PHE A 52 1.75 12.23 2.06
CA PHE A 52 1.92 12.27 3.51
C PHE A 52 0.60 12.66 4.19
N ARG A 53 0.66 12.91 5.51
CA ARG A 53 -0.51 13.29 6.31
C ARG A 53 -1.34 14.42 5.70
N GLU A 54 -0.69 15.41 5.11
CA GLU A 54 -1.32 16.58 4.51
C GLU A 54 -2.18 16.21 3.29
N SER A 55 -1.92 15.05 2.67
CA SER A 55 -2.72 14.48 1.58
C SER A 55 -3.92 13.66 2.09
N CYS A 56 -3.99 13.33 3.38
CA CYS A 56 -5.12 12.60 3.95
C CYS A 56 -6.32 13.53 4.21
N VAL A 57 -7.53 12.98 4.09
CA VAL A 57 -8.76 13.62 4.57
C VAL A 57 -8.94 13.29 6.05
N PHE A 58 -9.08 14.32 6.90
CA PHE A 58 -9.37 14.11 8.32
C PHE A 58 -10.88 13.90 8.51
N HIS A 59 -11.29 12.66 8.77
CA HIS A 59 -12.69 12.24 8.84
C HIS A 59 -12.96 11.44 10.12
N HIS A 60 -13.90 11.89 10.94
CA HIS A 60 -14.26 11.28 12.24
C HIS A 60 -13.07 10.92 13.15
N GLY A 61 -12.05 11.77 13.19
CA GLY A 61 -10.87 11.55 14.03
C GLY A 61 -9.78 10.66 13.40
N CYS A 62 -10.01 10.16 12.18
CA CYS A 62 -9.07 9.32 11.44
C CYS A 62 -8.49 10.08 10.23
N TYR A 63 -7.27 9.73 9.84
CA TYR A 63 -6.68 10.16 8.57
C TYR A 63 -7.03 9.14 7.50
N VAL A 64 -7.94 9.51 6.61
CA VAL A 64 -8.44 8.66 5.51
C VAL A 64 -7.68 9.00 4.24
N LYS A 65 -7.29 7.97 3.50
CA LYS A 65 -6.63 8.04 2.20
C LYS A 65 -7.68 7.93 1.11
N ASP A 66 -8.29 9.07 0.78
CA ASP A 66 -9.33 9.12 -0.26
C ASP A 66 -8.72 8.90 -1.65
N LEU A 67 -8.94 7.71 -2.22
CA LEU A 67 -8.37 7.32 -3.50
C LEU A 67 -8.95 8.12 -4.68
N SER A 68 -10.14 8.71 -4.53
CA SER A 68 -10.76 9.51 -5.58
C SER A 68 -9.97 10.79 -5.89
N LEU A 69 -9.14 11.24 -4.94
CA LEU A 69 -8.30 12.43 -5.08
C LEU A 69 -6.98 12.16 -5.82
N LEU A 70 -6.68 10.90 -6.17
CA LEU A 70 -5.44 10.52 -6.85
C LEU A 70 -5.44 10.87 -8.35
N GLY A 71 -6.60 11.20 -8.93
CA GLY A 71 -6.72 11.41 -10.38
C GLY A 71 -6.41 10.15 -11.17
N ARG A 72 -6.78 8.98 -10.64
CA ARG A 72 -6.68 7.67 -11.28
C ARG A 72 -8.06 7.02 -11.31
N GLN A 73 -8.29 6.15 -12.27
CA GLN A 73 -9.56 5.42 -12.34
C GLN A 73 -9.62 4.42 -11.19
N LEU A 74 -10.69 4.47 -10.38
CA LEU A 74 -10.77 3.64 -9.19
C LEU A 74 -10.85 2.14 -9.51
N ASN A 75 -11.46 1.75 -10.63
CA ASN A 75 -11.44 0.36 -11.12
C ASN A 75 -10.05 -0.16 -11.55
N LYS A 76 -9.03 0.69 -11.50
CA LYS A 76 -7.61 0.38 -11.76
C LYS A 76 -6.69 0.75 -10.59
N THR A 77 -7.25 1.12 -9.44
CA THR A 77 -6.51 1.62 -8.28
C THR A 77 -6.67 0.65 -7.11
N LEU A 78 -5.58 0.39 -6.39
CA LEU A 78 -5.57 -0.48 -5.21
C LEU A 78 -4.95 0.25 -4.03
N ILE A 79 -5.35 -0.13 -2.82
CA ILE A 79 -4.68 0.30 -1.59
C ILE A 79 -4.29 -0.91 -0.75
N LEU A 80 -3.02 -0.95 -0.35
CA LEU A 80 -2.47 -1.90 0.61
C LEU A 80 -2.25 -1.16 1.94
N ASP A 81 -3.05 -1.47 2.95
CA ASP A 81 -2.95 -0.81 4.26
C ASP A 81 -3.38 -1.77 5.38
N ASN A 82 -2.74 -1.64 6.54
CA ASN A 82 -3.02 -2.48 7.70
C ASN A 82 -4.15 -1.93 8.58
N SER A 83 -4.67 -0.73 8.29
CA SER A 83 -5.76 -0.11 9.02
C SER A 83 -7.00 0.08 8.13
N PRO A 84 -8.12 -0.61 8.44
CA PRO A 84 -9.38 -0.41 7.72
C PRO A 84 -9.91 1.02 7.72
N ALA A 85 -9.57 1.81 8.75
CA ALA A 85 -9.93 3.22 8.81
C ALA A 85 -9.25 4.05 7.71
N SER A 86 -8.05 3.65 7.25
CA SER A 86 -7.31 4.37 6.20
C SER A 86 -8.05 4.38 4.86
N TYR A 87 -8.82 3.34 4.54
CA TYR A 87 -9.51 3.17 3.26
C TYR A 87 -11.03 3.09 3.40
N ILE A 88 -11.60 3.67 4.46
CA ILE A 88 -13.03 3.58 4.76
C ILE A 88 -13.94 4.10 3.63
N PHE A 89 -13.45 4.99 2.76
CA PHE A 89 -14.18 5.47 1.59
C PHE A 89 -14.13 4.54 0.38
N HIS A 90 -13.18 3.60 0.35
CA HIS A 90 -12.92 2.72 -0.80
C HIS A 90 -12.57 1.28 -0.35
N PRO A 91 -13.38 0.62 0.50
CA PRO A 91 -13.09 -0.73 1.01
C PRO A 91 -13.01 -1.80 -0.10
N GLU A 92 -13.70 -1.58 -1.21
CA GLU A 92 -13.65 -2.42 -2.41
C GLU A 92 -12.31 -2.34 -3.16
N ASN A 93 -11.51 -1.29 -2.97
CA ASN A 93 -10.17 -1.13 -3.55
C ASN A 93 -9.07 -1.72 -2.66
N ALA A 94 -9.41 -2.15 -1.45
CA ALA A 94 -8.43 -2.50 -0.44
C ALA A 94 -7.96 -3.95 -0.55
N VAL A 95 -6.65 -4.14 -0.49
CA VAL A 95 -6.01 -5.40 -0.10
C VAL A 95 -5.58 -5.21 1.35
N PRO A 96 -6.29 -5.78 2.33
CA PRO A 96 -5.87 -5.69 3.73
C PRO A 96 -4.55 -6.43 3.92
N VAL A 97 -3.68 -5.91 4.79
CA VAL A 97 -2.43 -6.57 5.16
C VAL A 97 -2.28 -6.60 6.67
N LEU A 98 -1.73 -7.70 7.19
CA LEU A 98 -1.50 -7.81 8.63
C LEU A 98 -0.50 -6.76 9.12
N SER A 99 -0.79 -6.20 10.29
CA SER A 99 0.17 -5.33 10.99
C SER A 99 1.40 -6.14 11.36
N TRP A 100 2.57 -5.54 11.18
CA TRP A 100 3.86 -6.16 11.48
C TRP A 100 4.65 -5.29 12.44
N PHE A 101 5.40 -5.92 13.34
CA PHE A 101 6.15 -5.25 14.39
C PHE A 101 7.63 -5.67 14.39
N ASP A 102 7.91 -6.96 14.60
CA ASP A 102 9.28 -7.46 14.75
C ASP A 102 9.47 -8.94 14.35
N ASP A 103 8.42 -9.62 13.88
CA ASP A 103 8.50 -11.03 13.48
C ASP A 103 9.42 -11.20 12.26
N VAL A 104 10.55 -11.88 12.47
CA VAL A 104 11.56 -12.11 11.42
C VAL A 104 11.18 -13.22 10.46
N ASP A 105 10.21 -14.07 10.83
CA ASP A 105 9.71 -15.19 10.02
C ASP A 105 8.41 -14.81 9.26
N ASP A 106 8.00 -13.53 9.31
CA ASP A 106 6.83 -13.02 8.58
C ASP A 106 6.98 -13.23 7.07
N THR A 107 5.96 -13.81 6.43
CA THR A 107 5.93 -14.09 4.99
C THR A 107 4.79 -13.38 4.26
N GLU A 108 4.06 -12.49 4.96
CA GLU A 108 2.83 -11.87 4.45
C GLU A 108 3.07 -11.17 3.10
N LEU A 109 4.15 -10.40 2.98
CA LEU A 109 4.46 -9.70 1.72
C LEU A 109 4.72 -10.67 0.57
N LEU A 110 5.36 -11.82 0.81
CA LEU A 110 5.53 -12.84 -0.23
C LEU A 110 4.19 -13.47 -0.62
N ASN A 111 3.35 -13.77 0.37
CA ASN A 111 2.04 -14.39 0.14
C ASN A 111 1.09 -13.47 -0.65
N LEU A 112 1.31 -12.16 -0.58
CA LEU A 112 0.56 -11.16 -1.36
C LEU A 112 1.04 -11.03 -2.81
N LEU A 113 2.25 -11.46 -3.17
CA LEU A 113 2.76 -11.31 -4.54
C LEU A 113 1.86 -11.98 -5.60
N PRO A 114 1.44 -13.25 -5.45
CA PRO A 114 0.55 -13.89 -6.44
C PRO A 114 -0.78 -13.13 -6.61
N VAL A 115 -1.33 -12.60 -5.51
CA VAL A 115 -2.56 -11.79 -5.52
C VAL A 115 -2.35 -10.53 -6.37
N PHE A 116 -1.24 -9.81 -6.16
CA PHE A 116 -0.92 -8.62 -6.94
C PHE A 116 -0.57 -8.93 -8.40
N GLU A 117 0.06 -10.07 -8.69
CA GLU A 117 0.28 -10.53 -10.07
C GLU A 117 -1.04 -10.74 -10.81
N GLU A 118 -2.01 -11.39 -10.19
CA GLU A 118 -3.35 -11.56 -10.76
C GLU A 118 -4.11 -10.24 -10.93
N LEU A 119 -3.96 -9.32 -9.98
CA LEU A 119 -4.59 -7.99 -10.06
C LEU A 119 -3.94 -7.09 -11.13
N SER A 120 -2.64 -7.28 -11.41
CA SER A 120 -1.91 -6.45 -12.38
C SER A 120 -2.44 -6.57 -13.81
N VAL A 121 -3.02 -7.73 -14.15
CA VAL A 121 -3.58 -8.02 -15.47
C VAL A 121 -5.11 -7.86 -15.50
N ALA A 122 -5.74 -7.47 -14.40
CA ALA A 122 -7.19 -7.36 -14.31
C ALA A 122 -7.72 -6.13 -15.06
N ASP A 123 -8.78 -6.32 -15.84
CA ASP A 123 -9.50 -5.22 -16.49
C ASP A 123 -10.24 -4.33 -15.47
N ASP A 124 -10.76 -4.94 -14.41
CA ASP A 124 -11.42 -4.25 -13.30
C ASP A 124 -11.00 -4.91 -11.97
N VAL A 125 -10.34 -4.14 -11.12
CA VAL A 125 -9.84 -4.64 -9.83
C VAL A 125 -10.97 -4.99 -8.87
N TYR A 126 -12.16 -4.39 -9.00
CA TYR A 126 -13.30 -4.70 -8.14
C TYR A 126 -13.78 -6.13 -8.35
N ALA A 127 -14.05 -6.48 -9.61
CA ALA A 127 -14.48 -7.82 -9.97
C ALA A 127 -13.43 -8.85 -9.56
N LYS A 128 -12.14 -8.54 -9.77
CA LYS A 128 -11.06 -9.46 -9.44
C LYS A 128 -10.88 -9.63 -7.93
N LEU A 129 -10.91 -8.55 -7.15
CA LEU A 129 -10.85 -8.62 -5.68
C LEU A 129 -12.05 -9.36 -5.10
N GLN A 130 -13.26 -9.18 -5.67
CA GLN A 130 -14.43 -9.92 -5.23
C GLN A 130 -14.23 -11.43 -5.41
N GLN A 131 -13.75 -11.87 -6.57
CA GLN A 131 -13.44 -13.29 -6.85
C GLN A 131 -12.38 -13.85 -5.89
N LEU A 132 -11.33 -13.07 -5.59
CA LEU A 132 -10.26 -13.49 -4.69
C LEU A 132 -10.69 -13.52 -3.20
N ARG A 133 -11.78 -12.84 -2.86
CA ARG A 133 -12.39 -12.85 -1.51
C ARG A 133 -13.44 -13.94 -1.33
N GLU A 134 -13.88 -14.57 -2.42
CA GLU A 134 -14.80 -15.70 -2.34
C GLU A 134 -14.08 -16.92 -1.75
N PRO A 135 -14.72 -17.66 -0.83
CA PRO A 135 -14.12 -18.80 -0.12
C PRO A 135 -13.89 -20.03 -1.00
#